data_AF-A0A2G5UCG4-F1
#
_entry.id   AF-A0A2G5UCG4-F1
#
_cell.length_a   1.000
_cell.length_b   1.000
_cell.length_c   1.000
_cell.angle_alpha   90.00
_cell.angle_beta   90.00
_cell.angle_gamma   90.00
#
_symmetry.space_group_name_H-M   'P 1'
#
loop_
_entity.id
_entity.type
_entity.pdbx_description
1 polymer ?
#
loop_
_entity_poly.entity_id
_entity_poly.type
_entity_poly.pdbx_seq_one_letter_code
_entity_poly.pdbx_strand_id
1 'polypeptide(L)'
;MPFPILRTPLVVLSEIISLLEPNEIVTASFCSNNVNRLLKSHYQRRKPVEWKLFLVDSGGYSITIKTSKSRIEVISAKNVSELYTYPKPMLLKTNGYITKCYGSYVYLYFEDRVMGKKMVVDYATNLFNLDVYGLKIDCHSIWAIDWINERQEKMLAGVEFTWNFGDRVADKEFDHVLRVTASFCSSNVTRLLKRHFQQKKLLEWRLFMTDCDSCGTVDIETSKNGKKINVISAKHISLLEGQTFMFSSKDPVLYFEDLRLGTTMIVNYVSDLFNLDVFNIVIDRNGIWAIDWINNRQEKMLGSIVYKYLL
;
A
#
# COMPACT_ATOMS: atom_id res chain seq x y z
N MET A 1 5.69 12.42 42.28
CA MET A 1 6.77 13.43 42.30
C MET A 1 6.75 14.20 40.98
N PRO A 2 6.92 15.54 40.96
CA PRO A 2 7.02 16.26 39.70
C PRO A 2 8.33 15.89 39.00
N PHE A 3 8.26 15.53 37.71
CA PHE A 3 9.44 15.29 36.87
C PHE A 3 10.33 16.55 36.89
N PRO A 4 11.59 16.48 37.41
CA PRO A 4 12.45 17.65 37.54
C PRO A 4 12.67 18.39 36.21
N ILE A 5 12.71 17.64 35.10
CA ILE A 5 12.87 18.18 33.75
C ILE A 5 11.74 19.16 33.37
N LEU A 6 10.52 18.95 33.89
CA LEU A 6 9.38 19.84 33.59
C LEU A 6 9.47 21.20 34.30
N ARG A 7 10.43 21.38 35.22
CA ARG A 7 10.70 22.67 35.88
C ARG A 7 11.81 23.46 35.20
N THR A 8 12.47 22.87 34.21
CA THR A 8 13.56 23.51 33.46
C THR A 8 12.99 24.59 32.52
N PRO A 9 13.69 25.71 32.29
CA PRO A 9 13.24 26.74 31.35
C PRO A 9 12.93 26.16 29.96
N LEU A 10 11.90 26.72 29.31
CA LEU A 10 11.40 26.22 28.02
C LEU A 10 12.48 26.17 26.92
N VAL A 11 13.42 27.12 26.93
CA VAL A 11 14.53 27.17 25.96
C VAL A 11 15.43 25.94 26.10
N VAL A 12 15.83 25.61 27.34
CA VAL A 12 16.68 24.44 27.63
C VAL A 12 15.92 23.14 27.31
N LEU A 13 14.62 23.08 27.65
CA LEU A 13 13.77 21.95 27.26
C LEU A 13 13.69 21.76 25.76
N SER A 14 13.56 22.85 25.00
CA SER A 14 13.50 22.80 23.54
C SER A 14 14.81 22.28 22.96
N GLU A 15 15.95 22.67 23.52
CA GLU A 15 17.26 22.17 23.12
C GLU A 15 17.40 20.68 23.39
N ILE A 16 17.03 20.22 24.59
CA ILE A 16 17.04 18.79 24.95
C ILE A 16 16.14 18.01 23.98
N ILE A 17 14.93 18.48 23.71
CA ILE A 17 14.00 17.80 22.77
C ILE A 17 14.60 17.73 21.37
N SER A 18 15.36 18.74 20.94
CA SER A 18 15.99 18.76 19.60
C SER A 18 17.10 17.71 19.44
N LEU A 19 17.67 17.24 20.54
CA LEU A 19 18.69 16.20 20.57
C LEU A 19 18.11 14.78 20.55
N LEU A 20 16.82 14.62 20.89
CA LEU A 20 16.19 13.30 20.97
C LEU A 20 15.85 12.73 19.60
N GLU A 21 16.02 11.41 19.47
CA GLU A 21 15.54 10.67 18.33
C GLU A 21 14.00 10.50 18.36
N PRO A 22 13.34 10.37 17.19
CA PRO A 22 11.90 10.20 17.10
C PRO A 22 11.28 9.13 18.03
N ASN A 23 11.95 8.00 18.21
CA ASN A 23 11.51 6.90 19.06
C ASN A 23 11.68 7.21 20.56
N GLU A 24 12.73 7.92 20.94
CA GLU A 24 12.94 8.45 22.29
C GLU A 24 11.85 9.48 22.65
N ILE A 25 11.47 10.32 21.71
CA ILE A 25 10.37 11.29 21.86
C ILE A 25 9.05 10.57 22.11
N VAL A 26 8.73 9.53 21.32
CA VAL A 26 7.54 8.71 21.55
C VAL A 26 7.61 8.09 22.94
N THR A 27 8.72 7.47 23.32
CA THR A 27 8.88 6.84 24.63
C THR A 27 8.70 7.84 25.78
N ALA A 28 9.35 9.01 25.70
CA ALA A 28 9.22 10.08 26.68
C ALA A 28 7.77 10.60 26.80
N SER A 29 7.04 10.64 25.69
CA SER A 29 5.65 11.09 25.67
C SER A 29 4.67 10.15 26.39
N PHE A 30 5.07 8.90 26.68
CA PHE A 30 4.32 7.97 27.55
C PHE A 30 4.63 8.15 29.04
N CYS A 31 5.66 8.91 29.42
CA CYS A 31 6.04 9.07 30.83
C CYS A 31 5.03 9.90 31.65
N SER A 32 4.34 10.86 31.03
CA SER A 32 3.22 11.60 31.65
C SER A 32 2.43 12.43 30.64
N ASN A 33 1.18 12.76 30.99
CA ASN A 33 0.36 13.69 30.19
C ASN A 33 1.01 15.07 30.02
N ASN A 34 1.79 15.54 31.00
CA ASN A 34 2.47 16.84 30.91
C ASN A 34 3.63 16.80 29.92
N VAL A 35 4.43 15.72 29.91
CA VAL A 35 5.49 15.52 28.91
C VAL A 35 4.87 15.37 27.51
N ASN A 36 3.79 14.61 27.38
CA ASN A 36 3.05 14.47 26.11
C ASN A 36 2.60 15.83 25.55
N ARG A 37 1.97 16.67 26.39
CA ARG A 37 1.52 18.01 26.02
C ARG A 37 2.68 18.94 25.65
N LEU A 38 3.78 18.86 26.39
CA LEU A 38 5.00 19.63 26.11
C LEU A 38 5.55 19.29 24.71
N LEU A 39 5.72 17.99 24.42
CA LEU A 39 6.23 17.51 23.13
C LEU A 39 5.29 17.87 21.97
N LYS A 40 3.98 17.67 22.14
CA LYS A 40 2.98 18.10 21.14
C LYS A 40 3.08 19.58 20.83
N SER A 41 3.10 20.44 21.86
CA SER A 41 3.23 21.89 21.70
C SER A 41 4.53 22.27 21.02
N HIS A 42 5.63 21.58 21.33
CA HIS A 42 6.92 21.79 20.69
C HIS A 42 6.85 21.53 19.17
N TYR A 43 6.34 20.38 18.72
CA TYR A 43 6.27 20.07 17.28
C TYR A 43 5.15 20.79 16.52
N GLN A 44 4.12 21.26 17.23
CA GLN A 44 3.16 22.20 16.64
C GLN A 44 3.84 23.52 16.25
N ARG A 45 4.76 24.02 17.09
CA ARG A 45 5.51 25.27 16.84
C ARG A 45 6.73 25.08 15.94
N ARG A 46 7.39 23.92 16.05
CA ARG A 46 8.64 23.57 15.36
C ARG A 46 8.45 22.27 14.60
N LYS A 47 7.59 22.31 13.58
CA LYS A 47 7.30 21.15 12.73
C LYS A 47 8.61 20.64 12.10
N PRO A 48 8.92 19.34 12.21
CA PRO A 48 10.16 18.80 11.67
C PRO A 48 10.00 18.56 10.16
N VAL A 49 10.24 19.60 9.36
CA VAL A 49 9.88 19.63 7.92
C VAL A 49 10.57 18.54 7.10
N GLU A 50 11.78 18.13 7.49
CA GLU A 50 12.53 17.06 6.80
C GLU A 50 12.01 15.66 7.13
N TRP A 51 11.20 15.50 8.18
CA TRP A 51 10.75 14.20 8.63
C TRP A 51 9.56 13.72 7.82
N LYS A 52 9.64 12.46 7.37
CA LYS A 52 8.59 11.80 6.60
C LYS A 52 8.08 10.60 7.37
N LEU A 53 6.81 10.65 7.73
CA LEU A 53 6.13 9.58 8.47
C LEU A 53 5.63 8.51 7.51
N PHE A 54 5.96 7.25 7.75
CA PHE A 54 5.54 6.09 6.98
C PHE A 54 4.79 5.10 7.86
N LEU A 55 3.70 4.55 7.32
CA LEU A 55 3.09 3.34 7.85
C LEU A 55 3.74 2.13 7.19
N VAL A 56 4.19 1.15 7.99
CA VAL A 56 4.81 -0.09 7.50
C VAL A 56 4.06 -1.28 8.07
N ASP A 57 3.63 -2.20 7.22
CA ASP A 57 3.09 -3.49 7.61
C ASP A 57 4.00 -4.63 7.12
N SER A 58 4.82 -5.16 8.02
CA SER A 58 5.74 -6.27 7.75
C SER A 58 5.77 -7.26 8.91
N GLY A 59 4.68 -8.02 9.07
CA GLY A 59 4.53 -8.98 10.20
C GLY A 59 4.17 -8.32 11.53
N GLY A 60 3.79 -7.04 11.48
CA GLY A 60 3.47 -6.14 12.58
C GLY A 60 3.36 -4.72 12.00
N TYR A 61 2.47 -3.89 12.54
CA TYR A 61 2.27 -2.55 12.02
C TYR A 61 3.13 -1.57 12.78
N SER A 62 4.02 -0.88 12.08
CA SER A 62 4.88 0.11 12.68
C SER A 62 4.79 1.45 11.99
N ILE A 63 4.83 2.50 12.81
CA ILE A 63 5.06 3.85 12.34
C ILE A 63 6.56 4.06 12.32
N THR A 64 7.04 4.49 11.17
CA THR A 64 8.45 4.75 10.94
C THR A 64 8.62 6.19 10.50
N ILE A 65 9.58 6.90 11.08
CA ILE A 65 9.95 8.24 10.65
C ILE A 65 11.27 8.17 9.91
N LYS A 66 11.27 8.62 8.65
CA LYS A 66 12.48 8.86 7.87
C LYS A 66 12.96 10.27 8.14
N THR A 67 14.17 10.40 8.68
CA THR A 67 14.90 11.66 8.85
C THR A 67 15.92 11.81 7.71
N SER A 68 16.70 12.90 7.74
CA SER A 68 17.83 13.07 6.81
C SER A 68 18.95 12.04 7.01
N LYS A 69 19.05 11.44 8.20
CA LYS A 69 20.14 10.50 8.56
C LYS A 69 19.71 9.04 8.51
N SER A 70 18.48 8.74 8.92
CA SER A 70 18.06 7.37 9.22
C SER A 70 16.56 7.16 9.06
N ARG A 71 16.15 5.88 9.11
CA ARG A 71 14.75 5.46 9.14
C ARG A 71 14.51 4.78 10.49
N ILE A 72 13.70 5.39 11.35
CA ILE A 72 13.54 5.02 12.76
C ILE A 72 12.11 4.57 12.99
N GLU A 73 11.93 3.34 13.46
CA GLU A 73 10.64 2.85 13.95
C GLU A 73 10.32 3.48 15.31
N VAL A 74 9.16 4.12 15.42
CA VAL A 74 8.81 4.94 16.60
C VAL A 74 7.72 4.35 17.47
N ILE A 75 6.76 3.65 16.87
CA ILE A 75 5.68 2.96 17.61
C ILE A 75 5.11 1.83 16.76
N SER A 76 4.74 0.71 17.39
CA SER A 76 4.13 -0.43 16.70
C SER A 76 2.82 -0.87 17.37
N ALA A 77 1.86 -1.29 16.55
CA ALA A 77 0.64 -1.96 16.96
C ALA A 77 0.76 -3.47 16.68
N LYS A 78 0.53 -4.27 17.72
CA LYS A 78 0.52 -5.75 17.66
C LYS A 78 -0.79 -6.31 18.18
N ASN A 79 -1.10 -7.56 17.83
CA ASN A 79 -2.27 -8.22 18.38
C ASN A 79 -2.01 -8.74 19.79
N VAL A 80 -3.01 -8.68 20.67
CA VAL A 80 -2.90 -9.21 22.04
C VAL A 80 -2.52 -10.70 22.07
N SER A 81 -2.85 -11.49 21.03
CA SER A 81 -2.39 -12.88 20.93
C SER A 81 -0.87 -13.04 20.85
N GLU A 82 -0.14 -11.99 20.46
CA GLU A 82 1.33 -12.00 20.36
C GLU A 82 2.02 -11.71 21.70
N LEU A 83 1.28 -11.45 22.78
CA LEU A 83 1.84 -11.18 24.12
C LEU A 83 2.57 -12.38 24.74
N TYR A 84 2.30 -13.61 24.28
CA TYR A 84 2.78 -14.85 24.92
C TYR A 84 4.24 -15.21 24.63
N THR A 85 4.98 -14.41 23.84
CA THR A 85 6.41 -14.65 23.56
C THR A 85 7.33 -13.78 24.45
N TYR A 86 7.87 -14.38 25.51
CA TYR A 86 9.05 -13.96 26.32
C TYR A 86 8.96 -12.65 27.17
N PRO A 87 9.79 -12.50 28.25
CA PRO A 87 9.32 -12.25 29.62
C PRO A 87 8.92 -10.80 29.96
N LYS A 88 8.14 -10.68 31.05
CA LYS A 88 7.41 -9.51 31.59
C LYS A 88 8.20 -8.18 31.54
N PRO A 89 7.94 -7.30 30.56
CA PRO A 89 8.22 -5.86 30.67
C PRO A 89 7.21 -5.17 31.63
N MET A 90 7.37 -3.87 31.85
CA MET A 90 6.38 -3.02 32.51
C MET A 90 5.08 -3.00 31.69
N LEU A 91 4.06 -3.73 32.16
CA LEU A 91 2.73 -3.78 31.54
C LEU A 91 1.87 -2.68 32.15
N LEU A 92 1.52 -1.67 31.37
CA LEU A 92 0.51 -0.68 31.71
C LEU A 92 -0.73 -0.93 30.87
N LYS A 93 -1.84 -1.28 31.52
CA LYS A 93 -3.17 -1.25 30.90
C LYS A 93 -3.63 0.20 30.92
N THR A 94 -3.71 0.83 29.76
CA THR A 94 -4.13 2.22 29.61
C THR A 94 -5.11 2.29 28.46
N ASN A 95 -6.29 2.88 28.70
CA ASN A 95 -7.27 3.18 27.65
C ASN A 95 -7.55 2.02 26.67
N GLY A 96 -7.73 0.79 27.17
CA GLY A 96 -8.13 -0.37 26.36
C GLY A 96 -7.00 -1.14 25.65
N TYR A 97 -5.74 -0.74 25.79
CA TYR A 97 -4.58 -1.46 25.22
C TYR A 97 -3.48 -1.71 26.26
N ILE A 98 -2.56 -2.61 25.94
CA ILE A 98 -1.39 -2.94 26.76
C ILE A 98 -0.14 -2.30 26.15
N THR A 99 0.60 -1.54 26.94
CA THR A 99 1.86 -0.91 26.51
C THR A 99 3.06 -1.75 26.96
N LYS A 100 4.03 -1.96 26.06
CA LYS A 100 5.30 -2.67 26.31
C LYS A 100 6.43 -1.86 25.69
N CYS A 101 7.32 -1.35 26.55
CA CYS A 101 8.51 -0.64 26.11
C CYS A 101 9.71 -1.60 26.13
N TYR A 102 10.42 -1.72 25.00
CA TYR A 102 11.68 -2.45 24.88
C TYR A 102 12.77 -1.48 24.39
N GLY A 103 13.65 -1.06 25.29
CA GLY A 103 14.65 -0.04 24.98
C GLY A 103 13.98 1.24 24.47
N SER A 104 14.28 1.62 23.24
CA SER A 104 13.73 2.80 22.56
C SER A 104 12.44 2.55 21.78
N TYR A 105 11.86 1.34 21.81
CA TYR A 105 10.68 0.98 21.02
C TYR A 105 9.45 0.76 21.88
N VAL A 106 8.30 1.31 21.45
CA VAL A 106 7.00 1.15 22.10
C VAL A 106 6.10 0.23 21.27
N TYR A 107 5.66 -0.87 21.89
CA TYR A 107 4.63 -1.75 21.36
C TYR A 107 3.32 -1.52 22.10
N LEU A 108 2.26 -1.27 21.34
CA LEU A 108 0.89 -1.21 21.81
C LEU A 108 0.15 -2.47 21.33
N TYR A 109 -0.48 -3.18 22.24
CA TYR A 109 -1.19 -4.42 21.95
C TYR A 109 -2.71 -4.19 21.97
N PHE A 110 -3.37 -4.59 20.90
CA PHE A 110 -4.81 -4.40 20.69
C PHE A 110 -5.51 -5.72 20.32
N GLU A 111 -6.77 -5.87 20.75
CA GLU A 111 -7.61 -6.99 20.32
C GLU A 111 -8.01 -6.82 18.84
N ASP A 112 -8.57 -5.66 18.49
CA ASP A 112 -8.83 -5.27 17.11
C ASP A 112 -7.55 -4.73 16.46
N ARG A 113 -7.06 -5.48 15.48
CA ARG A 113 -5.87 -5.12 14.69
C ARG A 113 -6.05 -3.81 13.93
N VAL A 114 -7.19 -3.60 13.26
CA VAL A 114 -7.44 -2.40 12.44
C VAL A 114 -7.51 -1.17 13.33
N MET A 115 -8.24 -1.26 14.45
CA MET A 115 -8.33 -0.18 15.42
C MET A 115 -6.96 0.20 16.00
N GLY A 116 -6.17 -0.79 16.40
CA GLY A 116 -4.82 -0.54 16.93
C GLY A 116 -3.92 0.21 15.96
N LYS A 117 -3.99 -0.15 14.67
CA LYS A 117 -3.24 0.51 13.58
C LYS A 117 -3.65 1.96 13.40
N LYS A 118 -4.96 2.22 13.40
CA LYS A 118 -5.49 3.59 13.32
C LYS A 118 -5.00 4.43 14.51
N MET A 119 -5.04 3.88 15.72
CA MET A 119 -4.58 4.58 16.92
C MET A 119 -3.09 4.93 16.89
N VAL A 120 -2.19 4.04 16.44
CA VAL A 120 -0.76 4.37 16.38
C VAL A 120 -0.45 5.44 15.32
N VAL A 121 -1.17 5.43 14.19
CA VAL A 121 -1.08 6.49 13.17
C VAL A 121 -1.55 7.82 13.75
N ASP A 122 -2.74 7.86 14.35
CA ASP A 122 -3.30 9.09 14.95
C ASP A 122 -2.44 9.61 16.09
N TYR A 123 -1.86 8.72 16.88
CA TYR A 123 -0.93 9.10 17.93
C TYR A 123 0.32 9.79 17.38
N ALA A 124 1.02 9.15 16.45
CA ALA A 124 2.29 9.65 15.92
C ALA A 124 2.09 10.96 15.12
N THR A 125 1.08 11.01 14.28
CA THR A 125 0.76 12.21 13.48
C THR A 125 0.39 13.40 14.36
N ASN A 126 -0.39 13.19 15.44
CA ASN A 126 -0.70 14.22 16.43
C ASN A 126 0.53 14.65 17.23
N LEU A 127 1.37 13.70 17.66
CA LEU A 127 2.59 14.00 18.43
C LEU A 127 3.58 14.86 17.65
N PHE A 128 3.83 14.53 16.38
CA PHE A 128 4.82 15.20 15.55
C PHE A 128 4.26 16.31 14.65
N ASN A 129 2.93 16.51 14.65
CA ASN A 129 2.25 17.41 13.73
C ASN A 129 2.59 17.12 12.26
N LEU A 130 2.63 15.83 11.90
CA LEU A 130 2.99 15.33 10.57
C LEU A 130 1.82 14.59 9.94
N ASP A 131 1.65 14.76 8.63
CA ASP A 131 0.80 13.90 7.81
C ASP A 131 1.54 12.60 7.49
N VAL A 132 0.80 11.55 7.15
CA VAL A 132 1.42 10.33 6.64
C VAL A 132 1.95 10.62 5.23
N TYR A 133 3.26 10.45 5.04
CA TYR A 133 3.90 10.71 3.75
C TYR A 133 3.73 9.55 2.78
N GLY A 134 3.86 8.31 3.26
CA GLY A 134 3.75 7.14 2.40
C GLY A 134 3.49 5.86 3.18
N LEU A 135 3.15 4.80 2.45
CA LEU A 135 2.80 3.51 3.02
C LEU A 135 3.69 2.41 2.44
N LYS A 136 3.98 1.40 3.26
CA LYS A 136 4.54 0.12 2.85
C LYS A 136 3.65 -0.97 3.42
N ILE A 137 2.79 -1.57 2.61
CA ILE A 137 1.64 -2.35 3.09
C ILE A 137 1.41 -3.61 2.27
N ASP A 138 0.76 -4.62 2.85
CA ASP A 138 0.35 -5.83 2.12
C ASP A 138 -1.10 -5.74 1.58
N CYS A 139 -1.60 -6.84 1.00
CA CYS A 139 -2.98 -6.91 0.50
C CYS A 139 -4.05 -6.84 1.60
N HIS A 140 -3.75 -7.19 2.85
CA HIS A 140 -4.68 -7.10 3.98
C HIS A 140 -4.82 -5.66 4.52
N SER A 141 -4.01 -4.75 3.99
CA SER A 141 -3.81 -3.41 4.51
C SER A 141 -4.27 -2.30 3.57
N ILE A 142 -4.86 -2.67 2.43
CA ILE A 142 -5.28 -1.71 1.39
C ILE A 142 -6.25 -0.66 1.95
N TRP A 143 -7.08 -1.03 2.94
CA TRP A 143 -7.98 -0.13 3.66
C TRP A 143 -7.28 1.12 4.22
N ALA A 144 -5.99 1.03 4.54
CA ALA A 144 -5.22 2.15 5.10
C ALA A 144 -5.06 3.30 4.10
N ILE A 145 -5.11 3.03 2.79
CA ILE A 145 -4.97 4.04 1.75
C ILE A 145 -6.18 4.98 1.76
N ASP A 146 -7.39 4.44 1.73
CA ASP A 146 -8.61 5.24 1.76
C ASP A 146 -8.74 5.98 3.08
N TRP A 147 -8.59 5.25 4.19
CA TRP A 147 -8.69 5.85 5.53
C TRP A 147 -7.70 7.01 5.73
N ILE A 148 -6.45 6.89 5.26
CA ILE A 148 -5.47 7.98 5.38
C ILE A 148 -5.79 9.13 4.43
N ASN A 149 -6.19 8.87 3.19
CA ASN A 149 -6.55 9.96 2.28
C ASN A 149 -7.80 10.72 2.72
N GLU A 150 -8.72 10.08 3.44
CA GLU A 150 -9.88 10.74 4.05
C GLU A 150 -9.50 11.57 5.28
N ARG A 151 -8.53 11.12 6.10
CA ARG A 151 -8.16 11.81 7.34
C ARG A 151 -7.29 13.05 7.14
N GLN A 152 -6.56 13.15 6.03
CA GLN A 152 -5.57 14.20 5.81
C GLN A 152 -5.75 14.87 4.44
N GLU A 153 -5.58 16.19 4.37
CA GLU A 153 -5.76 16.95 3.12
C GLU A 153 -4.70 16.61 2.06
N LYS A 154 -3.46 16.37 2.51
CA LYS A 154 -2.33 16.08 1.62
C LYS A 154 -2.33 14.61 1.23
N MET A 155 -2.38 14.35 -0.07
CA MET A 155 -2.31 12.99 -0.57
C MET A 155 -0.98 12.32 -0.23
N LEU A 156 -1.03 10.99 -0.08
CA LEU A 156 0.15 10.14 0.04
C LEU A 156 1.11 10.36 -1.15
N ALA A 157 2.38 10.54 -0.86
CA ALA A 157 3.43 10.70 -1.86
C ALA A 157 3.81 9.36 -2.53
N GLY A 158 3.55 8.24 -1.86
CA GLY A 158 3.81 6.92 -2.42
C GLY A 158 3.27 5.78 -1.57
N VAL A 159 2.96 4.68 -2.26
CA VAL A 159 2.56 3.40 -1.66
C VAL A 159 3.46 2.32 -2.25
N GLU A 160 4.10 1.56 -1.37
CA GLU A 160 4.90 0.37 -1.65
C GLU A 160 4.09 -0.85 -1.18
N PHE A 161 3.99 -1.89 -2.02
CA PHE A 161 3.29 -3.11 -1.64
C PHE A 161 4.28 -4.21 -1.24
N THR A 162 4.03 -4.91 -0.14
CA THR A 162 4.86 -6.00 0.39
C THR A 162 4.15 -7.34 0.40
N TRP A 163 4.92 -8.40 0.15
CA TRP A 163 4.46 -9.79 0.26
C TRP A 163 4.88 -10.40 1.60
N ASN A 164 3.97 -11.15 2.23
CA ASN A 164 4.22 -11.89 3.47
C ASN A 164 3.78 -13.37 3.36
N PHE A 165 3.99 -13.99 2.20
CA PHE A 165 3.96 -15.44 2.05
C PHE A 165 5.41 -15.91 1.90
N GLY A 166 5.82 -16.86 2.74
CA GLY A 166 7.23 -17.29 2.88
C GLY A 166 8.00 -17.46 1.56
N ASP A 167 9.28 -17.11 1.64
CA ASP A 167 10.40 -17.52 0.76
C ASP A 167 10.36 -17.20 -0.74
N ARG A 168 9.54 -16.26 -1.22
CA ARG A 168 9.67 -15.79 -2.61
C ARG A 168 10.07 -14.34 -2.68
N VAL A 169 11.30 -14.13 -3.17
CA VAL A 169 11.84 -12.84 -3.59
C VAL A 169 10.77 -12.14 -4.44
N ALA A 170 10.35 -10.96 -3.98
CA ALA A 170 9.44 -10.11 -4.72
C ALA A 170 10.15 -9.64 -6.01
N ASP A 171 9.96 -10.37 -7.11
CA ASP A 171 10.34 -9.87 -8.42
C ASP A 171 9.56 -8.58 -8.66
N LYS A 172 10.24 -7.55 -9.17
CA LYS A 172 9.62 -6.26 -9.57
C LYS A 172 8.40 -6.44 -10.48
N GLU A 173 8.35 -7.59 -11.16
CA GLU A 173 7.26 -8.03 -12.05
C GLU A 173 5.92 -8.19 -11.31
N PHE A 174 5.92 -8.63 -10.04
CA PHE A 174 4.70 -8.80 -9.24
C PHE A 174 4.15 -7.49 -8.64
N ASP A 175 4.95 -6.40 -8.62
CA ASP A 175 4.51 -5.11 -8.11
C ASP A 175 3.35 -4.53 -8.94
N HIS A 176 3.30 -4.79 -10.24
CA HIS A 176 2.24 -4.27 -11.12
C HIS A 176 0.90 -5.00 -10.94
N VAL A 177 0.94 -6.32 -10.78
CA VAL A 177 -0.25 -7.15 -10.49
C VAL A 177 -0.87 -6.76 -9.16
N LEU A 178 -0.04 -6.50 -8.14
CA LEU A 178 -0.50 -6.01 -6.84
C LEU A 178 -1.16 -4.64 -6.93
N ARG A 179 -0.55 -3.71 -7.66
CA ARG A 179 -1.09 -2.36 -7.84
C ARG A 179 -2.47 -2.41 -8.50
N VAL A 180 -2.63 -3.24 -9.53
CA VAL A 180 -3.90 -3.46 -10.23
C VAL A 180 -4.93 -4.11 -9.31
N THR A 181 -4.55 -5.15 -8.57
CA THR A 181 -5.43 -5.80 -7.59
C THR A 181 -5.89 -4.81 -6.52
N ALA A 182 -4.96 -4.04 -5.97
CA ALA A 182 -5.26 -3.04 -4.95
C ALA A 182 -6.11 -1.88 -5.49
N SER A 183 -6.01 -1.55 -6.77
CA SER A 183 -6.82 -0.49 -7.37
C SER A 183 -8.28 -0.90 -7.58
N PHE A 184 -8.60 -2.19 -7.67
CA PHE A 184 -10.00 -2.65 -7.58
C PHE A 184 -10.59 -2.44 -6.19
N CYS A 185 -9.76 -2.51 -5.16
CA CYS A 185 -10.19 -2.35 -3.77
C CYS A 185 -10.28 -0.88 -3.33
N SER A 186 -9.75 0.07 -4.10
CA SER A 186 -9.71 1.49 -3.70
C SER A 186 -9.63 2.45 -4.90
N SER A 187 -10.57 3.40 -4.95
CA SER A 187 -10.56 4.50 -5.93
C SER A 187 -9.38 5.45 -5.70
N ASN A 188 -8.93 5.63 -4.46
CA ASN A 188 -7.73 6.42 -4.17
C ASN A 188 -6.46 5.74 -4.66
N VAL A 189 -6.34 4.41 -4.57
CA VAL A 189 -5.25 3.65 -5.19
C VAL A 189 -5.25 3.88 -6.69
N THR A 190 -6.41 3.72 -7.34
CA THR A 190 -6.55 3.99 -8.79
C THR A 190 -6.02 5.38 -9.16
N ARG A 191 -6.43 6.41 -8.42
CA ARG A 191 -5.99 7.81 -8.65
C ARG A 191 -4.48 7.99 -8.45
N LEU A 192 -3.91 7.40 -7.39
CA LEU A 192 -2.48 7.49 -7.09
C LEU A 192 -1.64 6.81 -8.18
N LEU A 193 -2.07 5.63 -8.65
CA LEU A 193 -1.38 4.90 -9.70
C LEU A 193 -1.44 5.61 -11.04
N LYS A 194 -2.62 6.12 -11.45
CA LYS A 194 -2.74 6.93 -12.67
C LYS A 194 -1.75 8.09 -12.67
N ARG A 195 -1.65 8.84 -11.57
CA ARG A 195 -0.66 9.93 -11.45
C ARG A 195 0.78 9.43 -11.58
N HIS A 196 1.11 8.31 -10.93
CA HIS A 196 2.47 7.76 -10.95
C HIS A 196 2.89 7.36 -12.37
N PHE A 197 2.04 6.64 -13.09
CA PHE A 197 2.35 6.12 -14.43
C PHE A 197 2.28 7.21 -15.50
N GLN A 198 1.37 8.17 -15.38
CA GLN A 198 1.31 9.34 -16.28
C GLN A 198 2.57 10.21 -16.18
N GLN A 199 3.12 10.41 -14.98
CA GLN A 199 4.34 11.22 -14.79
C GLN A 199 5.61 10.53 -15.31
N LYS A 200 5.66 9.20 -15.27
CA LYS A 200 6.87 8.44 -15.62
C LYS A 200 6.97 8.01 -17.09
N LYS A 201 5.96 8.28 -17.92
CA LYS A 201 5.82 7.87 -19.33
C LYS A 201 6.60 6.58 -19.65
N LEU A 202 5.97 5.44 -19.37
CA LEU A 202 6.55 4.10 -19.55
C LEU A 202 6.64 3.73 -21.03
N LEU A 203 7.49 4.43 -21.80
CA LEU A 203 7.65 4.29 -23.26
C LEU A 203 8.09 2.88 -23.69
N GLU A 204 8.60 2.10 -22.75
CA GLU A 204 9.16 0.77 -22.97
C GLU A 204 8.18 -0.37 -22.70
N TRP A 205 6.97 -0.07 -22.23
CA TRP A 205 5.97 -1.08 -21.86
C TRP A 205 4.96 -1.28 -22.98
N ARG A 206 4.60 -2.54 -23.20
CA ARG A 206 3.63 -2.93 -24.23
C ARG A 206 2.50 -3.71 -23.61
N LEU A 207 1.28 -3.28 -23.91
CA LEU A 207 0.07 -3.97 -23.46
C LEU A 207 -0.31 -5.05 -24.48
N PHE A 208 -0.55 -6.25 -24.00
CA PHE A 208 -0.98 -7.40 -24.79
C PHE A 208 -2.37 -7.79 -24.34
N MET A 209 -3.25 -8.02 -25.31
CA MET A 209 -4.57 -8.57 -25.09
C MET A 209 -4.60 -10.00 -25.63
N THR A 210 -5.15 -10.93 -24.86
CA THR A 210 -5.48 -12.28 -25.35
C THR A 210 -6.98 -12.49 -25.22
N ASP A 211 -7.64 -12.96 -26.27
CA ASP A 211 -9.05 -13.39 -26.25
C ASP A 211 -9.13 -14.75 -26.95
N CYS A 212 -8.81 -15.80 -26.20
CA CYS A 212 -8.76 -17.19 -26.65
C CYS A 212 -9.39 -18.10 -25.60
N ASP A 213 -9.85 -19.28 -26.00
CA ASP A 213 -10.16 -20.39 -25.09
C ASP A 213 -11.21 -20.01 -24.01
N SER A 214 -12.15 -19.12 -24.35
CA SER A 214 -13.15 -18.54 -23.42
C SER A 214 -12.54 -17.80 -22.23
N CYS A 215 -11.38 -17.17 -22.43
CA CYS A 215 -10.71 -16.32 -21.46
C CYS A 215 -10.18 -15.04 -22.13
N GLY A 216 -10.46 -13.90 -21.52
CA GLY A 216 -9.78 -12.63 -21.82
C GLY A 216 -8.59 -12.44 -20.88
N THR A 217 -7.42 -12.07 -21.36
CA THR A 217 -6.30 -11.67 -20.49
C THR A 217 -5.65 -10.38 -20.97
N VAL A 218 -5.10 -9.64 -20.00
CA VAL A 218 -4.28 -8.46 -20.27
C VAL A 218 -2.91 -8.70 -19.68
N ASP A 219 -1.89 -8.73 -20.54
CA ASP A 219 -0.50 -8.87 -20.12
C ASP A 219 0.27 -7.57 -20.38
N ILE A 220 1.29 -7.32 -19.57
CA ILE A 220 2.28 -6.27 -19.80
C ILE A 220 3.63 -6.91 -20.08
N GLU A 221 4.24 -6.53 -21.19
CA GLU A 221 5.64 -6.82 -21.48
C GLU A 221 6.51 -5.62 -21.11
N THR A 222 7.60 -5.87 -20.39
CA THR A 222 8.60 -4.85 -20.05
C THR A 222 9.89 -5.08 -20.84
N SER A 223 10.55 -3.99 -21.23
CA SER A 223 11.75 -3.96 -22.09
C SER A 223 12.93 -4.81 -21.64
N LYS A 224 13.03 -5.14 -20.35
CA LYS A 224 14.26 -5.76 -19.82
C LYS A 224 14.45 -7.20 -20.25
N ASN A 225 13.37 -7.97 -20.40
CA ASN A 225 13.46 -9.42 -20.61
C ASN A 225 12.49 -9.99 -21.67
N GLY A 226 11.62 -9.16 -22.28
CA GLY A 226 10.57 -9.63 -23.21
C GLY A 226 9.54 -10.57 -22.56
N LYS A 227 9.55 -10.66 -21.23
CA LYS A 227 8.64 -11.51 -20.46
C LYS A 227 7.29 -10.81 -20.33
N LYS A 228 6.22 -11.55 -20.64
CA LYS A 228 4.84 -11.12 -20.43
C LYS A 228 4.42 -11.43 -19.01
N ILE A 229 3.81 -10.46 -18.34
CA ILE A 229 3.26 -10.58 -17.00
C ILE A 229 1.75 -10.44 -17.13
N ASN A 230 1.00 -11.48 -16.76
CA ASN A 230 -0.46 -11.39 -16.72
C ASN A 230 -0.87 -10.44 -15.59
N VAL A 231 -1.59 -9.39 -15.98
CA VAL A 231 -2.03 -8.33 -15.08
C VAL A 231 -3.40 -8.62 -14.52
N ILE A 232 -4.29 -9.14 -15.36
CA ILE A 232 -5.67 -9.48 -15.02
C ILE A 232 -6.29 -10.36 -16.10
N SER A 233 -7.20 -11.24 -15.69
CA SER A 233 -7.97 -12.10 -16.60
C SER A 233 -9.47 -11.93 -16.37
N ALA A 234 -10.24 -12.11 -17.44
CA ALA A 234 -11.69 -12.20 -17.46
C ALA A 234 -12.08 -13.62 -17.85
N LYS A 235 -12.98 -14.23 -17.08
CA LYS A 235 -13.49 -15.58 -17.31
C LYS A 235 -15.01 -15.59 -17.24
N HIS A 236 -15.63 -16.58 -17.89
CA HIS A 236 -17.09 -16.73 -17.81
C HIS A 236 -17.53 -17.20 -16.43
N ILE A 237 -18.66 -16.69 -15.93
CA ILE A 237 -19.19 -16.99 -14.58
C ILE A 237 -19.52 -18.46 -14.37
N SER A 238 -19.78 -19.23 -15.43
CA SER A 238 -20.01 -20.68 -15.36
C SER A 238 -18.82 -21.46 -14.82
N LEU A 239 -17.62 -20.86 -14.79
CA LEU A 239 -16.41 -21.46 -14.22
C LEU A 239 -16.34 -21.30 -12.69
N LEU A 240 -17.28 -20.57 -12.07
CA LEU A 240 -17.41 -20.49 -10.62
C LEU A 240 -18.09 -21.74 -10.07
N GLU A 241 -17.31 -22.77 -9.74
CA GLU A 241 -17.77 -23.96 -9.01
C GLU A 241 -18.03 -23.65 -7.52
N GLY A 242 -18.88 -22.66 -7.22
CA GLY A 242 -19.26 -22.32 -5.84
C GLY A 242 -18.19 -21.62 -5.00
N GLN A 243 -17.05 -21.23 -5.58
CA GLN A 243 -16.02 -20.45 -4.89
C GLN A 243 -16.37 -18.96 -4.89
N THR A 244 -16.35 -18.35 -3.71
CA THR A 244 -16.46 -16.90 -3.52
C THR A 244 -15.23 -16.22 -4.14
N PHE A 245 -15.43 -15.08 -4.82
CA PHE A 245 -14.40 -14.18 -5.37
C PHE A 245 -13.00 -14.39 -4.75
N MET A 246 -12.16 -15.19 -5.40
CA MET A 246 -10.76 -15.34 -5.01
C MET A 246 -9.90 -14.54 -5.98
N PHE A 247 -9.32 -13.45 -5.50
CA PHE A 247 -8.07 -12.93 -6.07
C PHE A 247 -7.00 -14.01 -5.83
N SER A 248 -6.91 -14.99 -6.72
CA SER A 248 -5.81 -15.94 -6.69
C SER A 248 -4.53 -15.15 -6.91
N SER A 249 -3.58 -15.25 -5.98
CA SER A 249 -2.51 -14.28 -5.80
C SER A 249 -1.50 -14.19 -6.96
N LYS A 250 -1.62 -15.02 -8.00
CA LYS A 250 -0.73 -14.95 -9.17
C LYS A 250 -1.32 -14.17 -10.33
N ASP A 251 -2.63 -14.27 -10.54
CA ASP A 251 -3.35 -13.67 -11.66
C ASP A 251 -4.75 -13.28 -11.17
N PRO A 252 -5.07 -11.98 -11.01
CA PRO A 252 -6.41 -11.58 -10.59
C PRO A 252 -7.39 -11.94 -11.71
N VAL A 253 -8.45 -12.66 -11.35
CA VAL A 253 -9.49 -13.11 -12.29
C VAL A 253 -10.82 -12.49 -11.92
N LEU A 254 -11.44 -11.83 -12.89
CA LEU A 254 -12.82 -11.34 -12.80
C LEU A 254 -13.74 -12.25 -13.60
N TYR A 255 -14.93 -12.50 -13.05
CA TYR A 255 -15.92 -13.39 -13.67
C TYR A 255 -17.08 -12.57 -14.22
N PHE A 256 -17.50 -12.89 -15.45
CA PHE A 256 -18.54 -12.16 -16.19
C PHE A 256 -19.53 -13.13 -16.84
N GLU A 257 -20.78 -12.71 -16.96
CA GLU A 257 -21.78 -13.40 -17.79
C GLU A 257 -21.48 -13.18 -19.28
N ASP A 258 -21.15 -11.95 -19.67
CA ASP A 258 -20.66 -11.64 -21.01
C ASP A 258 -19.13 -11.51 -20.96
N LEU A 259 -18.45 -12.52 -21.51
CA LEU A 259 -16.99 -12.53 -21.55
C LEU A 259 -16.42 -11.40 -22.41
N ARG A 260 -17.08 -11.01 -23.50
CA ARG A 260 -16.60 -9.90 -24.36
C ARG A 260 -16.63 -8.59 -23.57
N LEU A 261 -17.74 -8.35 -22.87
CA LEU A 261 -17.83 -7.20 -21.96
C LEU A 261 -16.74 -7.27 -20.89
N GLY A 262 -16.55 -8.43 -20.27
CA GLY A 262 -15.49 -8.64 -19.28
C GLY A 262 -14.09 -8.31 -19.80
N THR A 263 -13.73 -8.86 -20.96
CA THR A 263 -12.44 -8.64 -21.62
C THR A 263 -12.23 -7.15 -21.96
N THR A 264 -13.24 -6.48 -22.53
CA THR A 264 -13.14 -5.04 -22.83
C THR A 264 -12.99 -4.19 -21.56
N MET A 265 -13.70 -4.53 -20.48
CA MET A 265 -13.60 -3.82 -19.20
C MET A 265 -12.19 -3.93 -18.61
N ILE A 266 -11.61 -5.13 -18.57
CA ILE A 266 -10.26 -5.30 -18.01
C ILE A 266 -9.18 -4.63 -18.87
N VAL A 267 -9.31 -4.67 -20.21
CA VAL A 267 -8.39 -3.99 -21.13
C VAL A 267 -8.48 -2.48 -20.93
N ASN A 268 -9.68 -1.91 -20.90
CA ASN A 268 -9.87 -0.47 -20.65
C ASN A 268 -9.29 -0.06 -19.30
N TYR A 269 -9.56 -0.85 -18.26
CA TYR A 269 -9.06 -0.57 -16.92
C TYR A 269 -7.53 -0.49 -16.86
N VAL A 270 -6.85 -1.52 -17.37
CA VAL A 270 -5.37 -1.59 -17.35
C VAL A 270 -4.79 -0.52 -18.27
N SER A 271 -5.34 -0.35 -19.47
CA SER A 271 -4.91 0.68 -20.42
C SER A 271 -4.99 2.07 -19.81
N ASP A 272 -6.10 2.41 -19.14
CA ASP A 272 -6.29 3.69 -18.47
C ASP A 272 -5.39 3.86 -17.24
N LEU A 273 -5.13 2.77 -16.50
CA LEU A 273 -4.32 2.79 -15.29
C LEU A 273 -2.84 3.07 -15.61
N PHE A 274 -2.31 2.41 -16.65
CA PHE A 274 -0.91 2.53 -17.05
C PHE A 274 -0.68 3.54 -18.18
N ASN A 275 -1.75 4.09 -18.76
CA ASN A 275 -1.71 4.96 -19.94
C ASN A 275 -1.01 4.30 -21.13
N LEU A 276 -1.47 3.09 -21.47
CA LEU A 276 -0.94 2.26 -22.55
C LEU A 276 -2.03 1.96 -23.59
N ASP A 277 -1.64 1.94 -24.86
CA ASP A 277 -2.45 1.39 -25.94
C ASP A 277 -2.19 -0.11 -26.08
N VAL A 278 -3.17 -0.86 -26.58
CA VAL A 278 -2.97 -2.27 -26.94
C VAL A 278 -1.96 -2.31 -28.08
N PHE A 279 -0.84 -2.97 -27.84
CA PHE A 279 0.22 -3.13 -28.83
C PHE A 279 0.02 -4.40 -29.64
N ASN A 280 -0.32 -5.51 -28.98
CA ASN A 280 -0.41 -6.82 -29.60
C ASN A 280 -1.66 -7.57 -29.14
N ILE A 281 -2.27 -8.34 -30.04
CA ILE A 281 -3.41 -9.18 -29.71
C ILE A 281 -3.19 -10.63 -30.12
N VAL A 282 -3.61 -11.57 -29.26
CA VAL A 282 -3.71 -13.00 -29.55
C VAL A 282 -5.18 -13.40 -29.52
N ILE A 283 -5.69 -14.00 -30.60
CA ILE A 283 -7.10 -14.38 -30.72
C ILE A 283 -7.30 -15.77 -31.31
N ASP A 284 -8.43 -16.39 -31.00
CA ASP A 284 -8.98 -17.53 -31.75
C ASP A 284 -10.16 -17.07 -32.65
N ARG A 285 -10.95 -18.03 -33.16
CA ARG A 285 -12.13 -17.74 -33.99
C ARG A 285 -13.17 -16.87 -33.28
N ASN A 286 -13.30 -17.02 -31.97
CA ASN A 286 -14.26 -16.30 -31.15
C ASN A 286 -13.78 -14.88 -30.84
N GLY A 287 -12.48 -14.61 -30.93
CA GLY A 287 -11.84 -13.32 -30.60
C GLY A 287 -11.73 -12.31 -31.74
N ILE A 288 -12.22 -12.61 -32.95
CA ILE A 288 -12.11 -11.70 -34.13
C ILE A 288 -12.69 -10.31 -33.85
N TRP A 289 -13.78 -10.23 -33.07
CA TRP A 289 -14.42 -8.98 -32.67
C TRP A 289 -13.45 -7.98 -32.01
N ALA A 290 -12.39 -8.48 -31.35
CA ALA A 290 -11.47 -7.66 -30.61
C ALA A 290 -10.60 -6.78 -31.52
N ILE A 291 -10.34 -7.19 -32.77
CA ILE A 291 -9.58 -6.39 -33.73
C ILE A 291 -10.35 -5.10 -34.05
N ASP A 292 -11.62 -5.22 -34.43
CA ASP A 292 -12.48 -4.08 -34.76
C ASP A 292 -12.69 -3.19 -33.53
N TRP A 293 -12.87 -3.80 -32.36
CA TRP A 293 -13.01 -3.06 -31.11
C TRP A 293 -11.75 -2.25 -30.78
N ILE A 294 -10.55 -2.82 -30.88
CA ILE A 294 -9.29 -2.09 -30.64
C ILE A 294 -9.14 -0.95 -31.65
N ASN A 295 -9.33 -1.22 -32.94
CA ASN A 295 -9.19 -0.20 -33.98
C ASN A 295 -10.14 0.99 -33.79
N ASN A 296 -11.34 0.76 -33.24
CA ASN A 296 -12.27 1.82 -32.89
C ASN A 296 -11.92 2.52 -31.56
N ARG A 297 -11.24 1.82 -30.64
CA ARG A 297 -10.88 2.32 -29.31
C ARG A 297 -9.65 3.24 -29.34
N GLN A 298 -8.63 2.91 -30.13
CA GLN A 298 -7.35 3.63 -30.15
C GLN A 298 -6.96 4.02 -31.58
N GLU A 299 -6.33 5.18 -31.73
CA GLU A 299 -5.85 5.66 -33.03
C GLU A 299 -4.59 4.90 -33.51
N LYS A 300 -3.81 4.35 -32.58
CA LYS A 300 -2.58 3.63 -32.91
C LYS A 300 -2.88 2.23 -33.40
N MET A 301 -2.27 1.88 -34.54
CA MET A 301 -2.32 0.52 -35.08
C MET A 301 -1.64 -0.48 -34.14
N LEU A 302 -2.14 -1.71 -34.17
CA LEU A 302 -1.52 -2.86 -33.55
C LEU A 302 -0.14 -3.13 -34.16
N GLY A 303 0.84 -3.47 -33.33
CA GLY A 303 2.16 -3.92 -33.74
C GLY A 303 2.16 -5.35 -34.28
N SER A 304 1.26 -6.22 -33.80
CA SER A 304 1.03 -7.56 -34.35
C SER A 304 -0.31 -8.17 -33.92
N ILE A 305 -0.82 -9.07 -34.76
CA ILE A 305 -2.01 -9.89 -34.53
C ILE A 305 -1.58 -11.36 -34.66
N VAL A 306 -1.82 -12.16 -33.63
CA VAL A 306 -1.50 -13.60 -33.62
C VAL A 306 -2.81 -14.38 -33.58
N TYR A 307 -3.03 -15.22 -34.59
CA TYR A 307 -4.18 -16.11 -34.65
C TYR A 307 -3.79 -17.50 -34.14
N LYS A 308 -4.45 -17.97 -33.08
CA LYS A 308 -4.22 -19.29 -32.48
C LYS A 308 -5.15 -20.30 -33.13
N TYR A 309 -4.60 -21.23 -33.90
CA TYR A 309 -5.36 -22.36 -34.43
C TYR A 309 -5.60 -23.38 -33.30
N LEU A 310 -6.85 -23.54 -32.88
CA LEU A 310 -7.27 -24.72 -32.13
C LEU A 310 -7.27 -25.89 -33.13
N LEU A 311 -6.31 -26.82 -32.99
CA LEU A 311 -6.31 -28.11 -33.67
C LEU A 311 -7.26 -29.07 -32.98
#